data_AF-A0A2A5YF59-F1
#
_entry.id   AF-A0A2A5YF59-F1
#
_cell.length_a   1.000
_cell.length_b   1.000
_cell.length_c   1.000
_cell.angle_alpha   90.00
_cell.angle_beta   90.00
_cell.angle_gamma   90.00
#
_symmetry.space_group_name_H-M   'P 1'
#
loop_
_entity.id
_entity.type
_entity.pdbx_description
1 polymer ?
#
loop_
_entity_poly.entity_id
_entity_poly.type
_entity_poly.pdbx_seq_one_letter_code
_entity_poly.pdbx_strand_id
1 'polypeptide(L)'
;MVRFNDLMHTVLAAENRSGLSAVTLWRQCVDLLAQHDRADRSAMPDEERDLLLDRLAALRPKLSETQRIATAVELGGRLRSPSLIRFFASDRPSVAAAAMARAQLPDLLWAELLPQLTPTARGVLRGRRDTGPYTRKALEAFGPADLVLTTVHQSAGEDDALLLTEAMAPPAEAAAPSVVTPLRPATKDEDQIRNLVDRIAEFTSNRRPIGQADSGMPAQPDAPRAFAFETDASGVILWVDQGPRAALVGLTLGEAALEGGSGPDGHVAGAFARRSGFQNGRFTILGGVMAGEWRMSAAPFFDPQS
;
A
#
# COMPACT_ATOMS: atom_id res chain seq x y z
N MET A 1 1.88 18.34 33.07
CA MET A 1 2.88 17.50 32.39
C MET A 1 2.91 16.03 32.85
N VAL A 2 2.08 15.62 33.83
CA VAL A 2 2.11 14.27 34.42
C VAL A 2 1.35 13.21 33.57
N ARG A 3 0.27 13.59 32.87
CA ARG A 3 -0.62 12.64 32.15
C ARG A 3 0.02 11.85 30.98
N PHE A 4 0.96 12.44 30.24
CA PHE A 4 1.56 11.78 29.07
C PHE A 4 2.50 10.66 29.49
N ASN A 5 3.38 10.96 30.45
CA ASN A 5 4.33 9.99 30.97
C ASN A 5 3.61 8.81 31.64
N ASP A 6 2.51 9.06 32.37
CA ASP A 6 1.68 8.01 32.96
C ASP A 6 1.02 7.10 31.90
N LEU A 7 0.51 7.67 30.80
CA LEU A 7 -0.07 6.91 29.69
C LEU A 7 0.99 6.05 28.99
N MET A 8 2.15 6.64 28.71
CA MET A 8 3.27 5.93 28.09
C MET A 8 3.77 4.79 28.98
N HIS A 9 4.02 5.04 30.26
CA HIS A 9 4.40 4.00 31.22
C HIS A 9 3.34 2.91 31.32
N THR A 10 2.05 3.26 31.27
CA THR A 10 0.96 2.27 31.25
C THR A 10 1.02 1.41 30.00
N VAL A 11 1.19 1.99 28.81
CA VAL A 11 1.27 1.23 27.54
C VAL A 11 2.51 0.33 27.53
N LEU A 12 3.65 0.83 28.00
CA LEU A 12 4.89 0.06 28.09
C LEU A 12 4.80 -1.06 29.15
N ALA A 13 4.09 -0.84 30.27
CA ALA A 13 3.91 -1.82 31.34
C ALA A 13 2.79 -2.84 31.07
N ALA A 14 1.79 -2.49 30.26
CA ALA A 14 0.61 -3.30 29.98
C ALA A 14 0.95 -4.67 29.39
N GLU A 15 2.04 -4.81 28.63
CA GLU A 15 2.44 -6.10 28.07
C GLU A 15 2.77 -7.16 29.14
N ASN A 16 3.40 -6.75 30.25
CA ASN A 16 3.85 -7.72 31.26
C ASN A 16 2.70 -8.35 32.05
N ARG A 17 1.48 -7.81 31.97
CA ARG A 17 0.35 -8.24 32.81
C ARG A 17 -0.99 -8.36 32.10
N SER A 18 -1.20 -7.71 30.96
CA SER A 18 -2.52 -7.61 30.32
C SER A 18 -2.55 -8.38 29.00
N GLY A 19 -3.58 -9.19 28.79
CA GLY A 19 -3.82 -9.96 27.56
C GLY A 19 -4.22 -9.09 26.36
N LEU A 20 -3.71 -7.87 26.24
CA LEU A 20 -3.93 -6.98 25.11
C LEU A 20 -3.31 -7.56 23.84
N SER A 21 -4.01 -7.43 22.71
CA SER A 21 -3.50 -7.90 21.42
C SER A 21 -2.29 -7.08 20.98
N ALA A 22 -1.34 -7.71 20.27
CA ALA A 22 -0.17 -7.02 19.71
C ALA A 22 -0.55 -5.85 18.80
N VAL A 23 -1.66 -5.98 18.07
CA VAL A 23 -2.20 -4.92 17.18
C VAL A 23 -2.67 -3.71 17.99
N THR A 24 -3.30 -3.93 19.15
CA THR A 24 -3.75 -2.83 20.01
C THR A 24 -2.57 -2.07 20.60
N LEU A 25 -1.55 -2.78 21.11
CA LEU A 25 -0.34 -2.14 21.65
C LEU A 25 0.44 -1.38 20.57
N TRP A 26 0.49 -1.93 19.35
CA TRP A 26 1.09 -1.26 18.20
C TRP A 26 0.40 0.06 17.91
N ARG A 27 -0.94 0.05 17.77
CA ARG A 27 -1.73 1.26 17.52
C ARG A 27 -1.54 2.30 18.62
N GLN A 28 -1.54 1.89 19.89
CA GLN A 28 -1.29 2.79 21.01
C GLN A 28 0.09 3.47 20.94
N CYS A 29 1.15 2.71 20.63
CA CYS A 29 2.49 3.28 20.48
C CYS A 29 2.57 4.25 19.29
N VAL A 30 1.96 3.88 18.17
CA VAL A 30 1.86 4.76 16.99
C VAL A 30 1.08 6.04 17.32
N ASP A 31 -0.04 5.94 18.03
CA ASP A 31 -0.86 7.09 18.40
C ASP A 31 -0.13 8.05 19.34
N LEU A 32 0.63 7.52 20.31
CA LEU A 32 1.46 8.34 21.21
C LEU A 32 2.50 9.12 20.41
N LEU A 33 3.24 8.46 19.51
CA LEU A 33 4.22 9.13 18.64
C LEU A 33 3.55 10.15 17.72
N ALA A 34 2.41 9.81 17.08
CA ALA A 34 1.72 10.72 16.16
C ALA A 34 1.18 11.98 16.86
N GLN A 35 0.80 11.88 18.13
CA GLN A 35 0.29 13.00 18.92
C GLN A 35 1.41 13.89 19.47
N HIS A 36 2.54 13.31 19.87
CA HIS A 36 3.55 13.98 20.68
C HIS A 36 4.88 14.24 19.96
N ASP A 37 5.29 13.41 19.01
CA ASP A 37 6.50 13.65 18.19
C ASP A 37 6.14 14.53 16.99
N ARG A 38 5.80 15.81 17.23
CA ARG A 38 5.42 16.73 16.17
C ARG A 38 6.41 17.89 16.02
N ALA A 39 6.79 18.16 14.78
CA ALA A 39 7.67 19.27 14.41
C ALA A 39 7.13 20.66 14.77
N ASP A 40 5.81 20.81 14.90
CA ASP A 40 5.13 22.08 15.20
C ASP A 40 4.88 22.32 16.70
N ARG A 41 5.38 21.44 17.57
CA ARG A 41 5.21 21.50 19.03
C ARG A 41 6.52 21.21 19.76
N SER A 42 6.53 21.34 21.08
CA SER A 42 7.64 20.83 21.90
C SER A 42 7.90 19.37 21.54
N ALA A 43 9.13 19.10 21.12
CA ALA A 43 9.57 17.77 20.79
C ALA A 43 9.43 16.84 22.01
N MET A 44 8.95 15.63 21.75
CA MET A 44 9.03 14.53 22.70
C MET A 44 10.49 14.32 23.11
N PRO A 45 10.79 14.05 24.40
CA PRO A 45 12.16 13.71 24.81
C PRO A 45 12.69 12.52 24.02
N ASP A 46 13.96 12.59 23.61
CA ASP A 46 14.57 11.57 22.75
C ASP A 46 14.48 10.16 23.37
N GLU A 47 14.72 10.05 24.69
CA GLU A 47 14.64 8.77 25.41
C GLU A 47 13.26 8.11 25.33
N GLU A 48 12.19 8.89 25.53
CA GLU A 48 10.81 8.38 25.49
C GLU A 48 10.44 7.94 24.06
N ARG A 49 10.86 8.74 23.08
CA ARG A 49 10.63 8.46 21.67
C ARG A 49 11.32 7.18 21.24
N ASP A 50 12.57 7.00 21.64
CA ASP A 50 13.37 5.82 21.31
C ASP A 50 12.77 4.56 21.96
N LEU A 51 12.28 4.64 23.21
CA LEU A 51 11.54 3.55 23.85
C LEU A 51 10.29 3.13 23.07
N LEU A 52 9.51 4.07 22.56
CA LEU A 52 8.33 3.77 21.74
C LEU A 52 8.71 3.18 20.37
N LEU A 53 9.80 3.66 19.76
CA LEU A 53 10.29 3.12 18.49
C LEU A 53 10.83 1.70 18.64
N ASP A 54 11.59 1.41 19.69
CA ASP A 54 12.07 0.07 20.03
C ASP A 54 10.88 -0.87 20.28
N ARG A 55 9.86 -0.35 20.97
CA ARG A 55 8.61 -1.09 21.21
C ARG A 55 7.89 -1.44 19.91
N LEU A 56 7.76 -0.48 18.99
CA LEU A 56 7.21 -0.74 17.67
C LEU A 56 8.06 -1.76 16.90
N ALA A 57 9.39 -1.66 16.94
CA ALA A 57 10.27 -2.62 16.28
C ALA A 57 10.05 -4.05 16.79
N ALA A 58 9.87 -4.24 18.11
CA ALA A 58 9.59 -5.53 18.72
C ALA A 58 8.19 -6.08 18.38
N LEU A 59 7.21 -5.20 18.17
CA LEU A 59 5.84 -5.58 17.78
C LEU A 59 5.71 -5.87 16.28
N ARG A 60 6.51 -5.22 15.43
CA ARG A 60 6.48 -5.35 13.96
C ARG A 60 6.35 -6.79 13.45
N PRO A 61 7.16 -7.79 13.89
CA PRO A 61 7.04 -9.16 13.39
C PRO A 61 5.76 -9.89 13.81
N LYS A 62 5.05 -9.39 14.83
CA LYS A 62 3.76 -9.95 15.29
C LYS A 62 2.57 -9.43 14.49
N LEU A 63 2.76 -8.42 13.64
CA LEU A 63 1.73 -7.83 12.80
C LEU A 63 1.87 -8.31 11.35
N SER A 64 0.73 -8.51 10.69
CA SER A 64 0.73 -8.71 9.24
C SER A 64 1.04 -7.40 8.52
N GLU A 65 1.55 -7.50 7.28
CA GLU A 65 1.78 -6.35 6.42
C GLU A 65 0.50 -5.52 6.22
N THR A 66 -0.64 -6.19 6.05
CA THR A 66 -1.97 -5.56 5.93
C THR A 66 -2.33 -4.73 7.15
N GLN A 67 -2.05 -5.22 8.37
CA GLN A 67 -2.30 -4.47 9.61
C GLN A 67 -1.41 -3.22 9.72
N ARG A 68 -0.15 -3.31 9.29
CA ARG A 68 0.77 -2.17 9.26
C ARG A 68 0.34 -1.13 8.23
N ILE A 69 -0.10 -1.55 7.04
CA ILE A 69 -0.68 -0.66 6.02
C ILE A 69 -1.95 0.02 6.57
N ALA A 70 -2.85 -0.74 7.20
CA ALA A 70 -4.08 -0.20 7.76
C ALA A 70 -3.79 0.91 8.79
N THR A 71 -2.78 0.72 9.64
CA THR A 71 -2.36 1.75 10.61
C THR A 71 -1.89 3.04 9.91
N ALA A 72 -1.04 2.92 8.87
CA ALA A 72 -0.58 4.08 8.10
C ALA A 72 -1.73 4.79 7.37
N VAL A 73 -2.71 4.05 6.87
CA VAL A 73 -3.91 4.58 6.21
C VAL A 73 -4.81 5.32 7.20
N GLU A 74 -5.05 4.73 8.37
CA GLU A 74 -5.89 5.26 9.47
C GLU A 74 -5.31 6.56 10.09
N LEU A 75 -3.98 6.66 10.15
CA LEU A 75 -3.31 7.90 10.50
C LEU A 75 -3.61 9.01 9.49
N GLY A 76 -3.56 8.69 8.19
CA GLY A 76 -3.80 9.66 7.11
C GLY A 76 -2.93 10.91 7.26
N GLY A 77 -3.54 12.09 7.09
CA GLY A 77 -2.85 13.38 7.24
C GLY A 77 -2.39 13.73 8.66
N ARG A 78 -2.68 12.88 9.65
CA ARG A 78 -2.13 12.98 11.02
C ARG A 78 -0.72 12.37 11.14
N LEU A 79 -0.24 11.64 10.13
CA LEU A 79 1.14 11.17 10.07
C LEU A 79 2.10 12.34 9.84
N ARG A 80 2.45 13.03 10.92
CA ARG A 80 3.31 14.23 10.93
C ARG A 80 4.56 14.10 11.78
N SER A 81 4.79 12.91 12.33
CA SER A 81 5.97 12.58 13.13
C SER A 81 7.13 12.21 12.21
N PRO A 82 8.26 12.96 12.23
CA PRO A 82 9.45 12.60 11.47
C PRO A 82 9.94 11.18 11.77
N SER A 83 9.83 10.77 13.03
CA SER A 83 10.33 9.50 13.52
C SER A 83 9.45 8.33 13.07
N LEU A 84 8.12 8.48 13.13
CA LEU A 84 7.20 7.50 12.54
C LEU A 84 7.37 7.39 11.03
N ILE A 85 7.56 8.52 10.34
CA ILE A 85 7.79 8.52 8.89
C ILE A 85 9.04 7.74 8.55
N ARG A 86 10.16 7.98 9.25
CA ARG A 86 11.40 7.20 9.09
C ARG A 86 11.17 5.71 9.39
N PHE A 87 10.44 5.41 10.46
CA PHE A 87 10.15 4.04 10.88
C PHE A 87 9.33 3.27 9.84
N PHE A 88 8.29 3.87 9.26
CA PHE A 88 7.49 3.25 8.20
C PHE A 88 8.20 3.22 6.85
N ALA A 89 9.02 4.23 6.53
CA ALA A 89 9.81 4.27 5.31
C ALA A 89 10.85 3.12 5.22
N SER A 90 11.24 2.58 6.38
CA SER A 90 12.17 1.45 6.51
C SER A 90 11.48 0.08 6.56
N ASP A 91 10.14 0.03 6.48
CA ASP A 91 9.38 -1.23 6.41
C ASP A 91 9.33 -1.76 4.95
N ARG A 92 8.47 -2.74 4.69
CA ARG A 92 8.24 -3.28 3.34
C ARG A 92 7.79 -2.18 2.36
N PRO A 93 8.11 -2.31 1.05
CA PRO A 93 7.81 -1.28 0.05
C PRO A 93 6.34 -0.81 0.02
N SER A 94 5.39 -1.73 0.23
CA SER A 94 3.94 -1.46 0.30
C SER A 94 3.55 -0.59 1.50
N VAL A 95 4.08 -0.89 2.69
CA VAL A 95 3.88 -0.13 3.93
C VAL A 95 4.52 1.25 3.81
N ALA A 96 5.77 1.30 3.33
CA ALA A 96 6.48 2.54 3.07
C ALA A 96 5.69 3.43 2.09
N ALA A 97 5.22 2.87 0.97
CA ALA A 97 4.44 3.63 0.00
C ALA A 97 3.14 4.17 0.60
N ALA A 98 2.40 3.35 1.36
CA ALA A 98 1.17 3.77 2.03
C ALA A 98 1.40 4.93 3.02
N ALA A 99 2.47 4.86 3.81
CA ALA A 99 2.84 5.91 4.75
C ALA A 99 3.29 7.19 4.03
N MET A 100 4.21 7.08 3.06
CA MET A 100 4.80 8.23 2.36
C MET A 100 3.79 8.99 1.50
N ALA A 101 2.77 8.30 0.96
CA ALA A 101 1.68 8.94 0.21
C ALA A 101 0.78 9.83 1.08
N ARG A 102 0.74 9.59 2.40
CA ARG A 102 -0.18 10.26 3.35
C ARG A 102 0.51 11.18 4.33
N ALA A 103 1.81 10.95 4.58
CA ALA A 103 2.61 11.71 5.51
C ALA A 103 2.64 13.21 5.17
N GLN A 104 2.58 14.04 6.19
CA GLN A 104 2.60 15.50 6.07
C GLN A 104 3.72 16.07 6.94
N LEU A 105 4.75 16.62 6.30
CA LEU A 105 5.84 17.34 6.95
C LEU A 105 6.09 18.68 6.25
N PRO A 106 6.61 19.68 6.97
CA PRO A 106 7.18 20.89 6.36
C PRO A 106 8.24 20.56 5.31
N ASP A 107 8.31 21.37 4.25
CA ASP A 107 9.19 21.15 3.10
C ASP A 107 10.68 20.99 3.49
N LEU A 108 11.17 21.80 4.42
CA LEU A 108 12.56 21.71 4.89
C LEU A 108 12.84 20.39 5.63
N LEU A 109 11.89 19.93 6.45
CA LEU A 109 12.05 18.66 7.18
C LEU A 109 12.03 17.45 6.25
N TRP A 110 11.24 17.51 5.18
CA TRP A 110 11.30 16.49 4.15
C TRP A 110 12.71 16.40 3.54
N ALA A 111 13.30 17.53 3.16
CA ALA A 111 14.64 17.59 2.59
C ALA A 111 15.71 17.02 3.56
N GLU A 112 15.61 17.29 4.86
CA GLU A 112 16.49 16.74 5.89
C GLU A 112 16.36 15.22 6.07
N LEU A 113 15.15 14.67 5.89
CA LEU A 113 14.89 13.24 6.05
C LEU A 113 15.33 12.40 4.84
N LEU A 114 15.38 12.97 3.63
CA LEU A 114 15.64 12.22 2.38
C LEU A 114 16.84 11.25 2.43
N PRO A 115 18.01 11.61 3.01
CA PRO A 115 19.16 10.70 3.09
C PRO A 115 18.88 9.42 3.88
N GLN A 116 17.92 9.46 4.80
CA GLN A 116 17.56 8.35 5.68
C GLN A 116 16.41 7.50 5.11
N LEU A 117 15.76 7.96 4.02
CA LEU A 117 14.65 7.24 3.40
C LEU A 117 15.14 6.13 2.48
N THR A 118 14.27 5.16 2.21
CA THR A 118 14.51 4.12 1.21
C THR A 118 14.29 4.66 -0.21
N PRO A 119 14.85 4.01 -1.25
CA PRO A 119 14.59 4.33 -2.65
C PRO A 119 13.08 4.43 -2.98
N THR A 120 12.29 3.46 -2.49
CA THR A 120 10.83 3.44 -2.63
C THR A 120 10.17 4.68 -2.02
N ALA A 121 10.54 5.02 -0.79
CA ALA A 121 9.98 6.19 -0.11
C ALA A 121 10.29 7.49 -0.85
N ARG A 122 11.53 7.65 -1.35
CA ARG A 122 11.89 8.80 -2.21
C ARG A 122 11.16 8.78 -3.54
N GLY A 123 10.97 7.62 -4.17
CA GLY A 123 10.19 7.46 -5.39
C GLY A 123 8.74 7.93 -5.23
N VAL A 124 8.09 7.58 -4.11
CA VAL A 124 6.73 8.03 -3.79
C VAL A 124 6.68 9.55 -3.58
N LEU A 125 7.68 10.14 -2.90
CA LEU A 125 7.75 11.60 -2.73
C LEU A 125 7.93 12.36 -4.06
N ARG A 126 8.60 11.78 -5.06
CA ARG A 126 8.71 12.38 -6.41
C ARG A 126 7.37 12.43 -7.13
N GLY A 127 6.50 11.44 -6.91
CA GLY A 127 5.17 11.37 -7.54
C GLY A 127 4.11 12.26 -6.90
N ARG A 128 4.40 12.84 -5.73
CA ARG A 128 3.47 13.69 -4.99
C ARG A 128 3.36 15.09 -5.61
N ARG A 129 2.14 15.62 -5.64
CA ARG A 129 1.85 16.98 -6.15
C ARG A 129 2.10 18.08 -5.12
N ASP A 130 2.11 17.73 -3.83
CA ASP A 130 2.26 18.63 -2.69
C ASP A 130 3.71 18.75 -2.18
N THR A 131 4.67 18.11 -2.84
CA THR A 131 6.10 18.23 -2.52
C THR A 131 6.59 19.65 -2.80
N GLY A 132 7.20 20.31 -1.82
CA GLY A 132 7.68 21.69 -1.94
C GLY A 132 9.00 21.83 -2.71
N PRO A 133 9.44 23.07 -2.98
CA PRO A 133 10.64 23.35 -3.78
C PRO A 133 11.94 22.84 -3.15
N TYR A 134 12.08 22.90 -1.82
CA TYR A 134 13.31 22.44 -1.14
C TYR A 134 13.43 20.91 -1.22
N THR A 135 12.34 20.19 -0.97
CA THR A 135 12.31 18.73 -1.10
C THR A 135 12.55 18.30 -2.53
N ARG A 136 11.93 18.97 -3.52
CA ARG A 136 12.17 18.67 -4.94
C ARG A 136 13.63 18.81 -5.32
N LYS A 137 14.26 19.94 -4.95
CA LYS A 137 15.69 20.17 -5.19
C LYS A 137 16.56 19.13 -4.48
N ALA A 138 16.22 18.75 -3.25
CA ALA A 138 16.98 17.75 -2.52
C ALA A 138 16.81 16.33 -3.12
N LEU A 139 15.64 16.00 -3.67
CA LEU A 139 15.37 14.74 -4.39
C LEU A 139 16.18 14.60 -5.68
N GLU A 140 16.56 15.71 -6.33
CA GLU A 140 17.42 15.70 -7.53
C GLU A 140 18.84 15.18 -7.25
N ALA A 141 19.32 15.31 -6.00
CA ALA A 141 20.60 14.76 -5.59
C ALA A 141 20.59 13.22 -5.51
N PHE A 142 19.42 12.60 -5.44
CA PHE A 142 19.26 11.15 -5.40
C PHE A 142 19.02 10.65 -6.83
N GLY A 143 20.00 9.93 -7.35
CA GLY A 143 20.12 9.54 -8.76
C GLY A 143 19.17 8.42 -9.23
N PRO A 144 19.44 7.85 -10.42
CA PRO A 144 18.61 6.85 -11.10
C PRO A 144 18.36 5.56 -10.32
N ALA A 145 19.15 5.28 -9.28
CA ALA A 145 18.99 4.11 -8.41
C ALA A 145 17.63 4.09 -7.67
N ASP A 146 17.00 5.26 -7.47
CA ASP A 146 15.63 5.34 -6.94
C ASP A 146 14.54 5.06 -7.97
N LEU A 147 14.89 5.04 -9.25
CA LEU A 147 13.98 4.83 -10.38
C LEU A 147 13.98 3.37 -10.83
N VAL A 148 14.78 2.51 -10.18
CA VAL A 148 14.75 1.07 -10.42
C VAL A 148 13.51 0.50 -9.72
N LEU A 149 12.48 0.24 -10.53
CA LEU A 149 11.38 -0.61 -10.12
C LEU A 149 11.94 -2.01 -9.85
N THR A 150 12.18 -2.35 -8.59
CA THR A 150 12.40 -3.75 -8.18
C THR A 150 11.06 -4.47 -8.25
N THR A 151 10.53 -4.70 -9.45
CA THR A 151 9.40 -5.60 -9.70
C THR A 151 9.86 -7.06 -9.75
N VAL A 152 10.91 -7.42 -9.00
CA VAL A 152 11.20 -8.81 -8.71
C VAL A 152 10.56 -9.11 -7.36
N HIS A 153 9.44 -9.81 -7.44
CA HIS A 153 8.86 -10.55 -6.35
C HIS A 153 9.90 -11.57 -5.86
N GLN A 154 10.83 -11.16 -4.99
CA GLN A 154 11.62 -12.09 -4.21
C GLN A 154 10.73 -12.60 -3.09
N SER A 155 9.93 -13.60 -3.43
CA SER A 155 9.46 -14.58 -2.47
C SER A 155 10.69 -15.21 -1.82
N ALA A 156 11.03 -14.74 -0.62
CA ALA A 156 11.98 -15.40 0.26
C ALA A 156 11.27 -16.56 0.98
N GLY A 157 11.85 -17.75 0.82
CA GLY A 157 11.41 -19.05 1.32
C GLY A 157 11.49 -20.03 0.15
N GLU A 158 12.38 -21.01 0.08
CA GLU A 158 13.02 -21.80 1.14
C GLU A 158 14.44 -22.23 0.71
N ASP A 159 15.31 -22.43 1.70
CA ASP A 159 16.57 -23.15 1.55
C ASP A 159 16.33 -24.53 0.93
N ASP A 160 16.93 -24.78 -0.23
CA ASP A 160 17.47 -26.11 -0.50
C ASP A 160 18.82 -25.98 -1.23
N ALA A 161 19.85 -26.44 -0.53
CA ALA A 161 21.20 -26.47 -1.00
C ALA A 161 21.35 -27.59 -2.02
N LEU A 162 21.49 -27.25 -3.30
CA LEU A 162 22.05 -28.16 -4.29
C LEU A 162 23.23 -27.51 -5.00
N LEU A 163 24.40 -28.02 -4.60
CA LEU A 163 25.70 -27.92 -5.27
C LEU A 163 25.54 -28.10 -6.78
N LEU A 164 25.87 -27.05 -7.55
CA LEU A 164 26.21 -27.21 -8.96
C LEU A 164 27.71 -26.97 -9.10
N THR A 165 28.41 -28.09 -9.19
CA THR A 165 29.81 -28.22 -9.56
C THR A 165 30.16 -27.43 -10.82
N GLU A 166 31.31 -26.78 -10.70
CA GLU A 166 32.17 -26.22 -11.74
C GLU A 166 32.45 -27.25 -12.86
N ALA A 167 31.75 -27.15 -14.00
CA ALA A 167 32.19 -27.66 -15.31
C ALA A 167 31.19 -27.33 -16.42
N MET A 168 31.34 -26.16 -17.07
CA MET A 168 31.17 -25.98 -18.52
C MET A 168 31.38 -24.51 -18.88
N ALA A 169 32.63 -24.18 -19.23
CA ALA A 169 32.99 -22.97 -19.95
C ALA A 169 32.90 -23.22 -21.47
N PRO A 170 32.47 -22.22 -22.26
CA PRO A 170 33.05 -21.97 -23.57
C PRO A 170 33.86 -20.64 -23.56
N PRO A 171 34.77 -20.46 -24.52
CA PRO A 171 35.96 -19.63 -24.35
C PRO A 171 35.71 -18.14 -24.56
N ALA A 172 36.60 -17.36 -23.94
CA ALA A 172 36.71 -15.92 -24.05
C ALA A 172 37.15 -15.47 -25.45
N GLU A 173 36.46 -14.46 -25.99
CA GLU A 173 36.99 -13.57 -27.02
C GLU A 173 37.00 -12.13 -26.48
N ALA A 174 38.03 -11.40 -26.88
CA ALA A 174 38.68 -10.33 -26.13
C ALA A 174 37.98 -8.96 -26.15
N ALA A 175 38.40 -8.13 -25.19
CA ALA A 175 37.89 -6.83 -24.79
C ALA A 175 38.09 -5.67 -25.80
N ALA A 176 37.17 -4.68 -25.76
CA ALA A 176 37.38 -3.25 -25.40
C ALA A 176 36.31 -2.32 -26.05
N PRO A 177 36.25 -1.00 -25.75
CA PRO A 177 35.58 -0.36 -24.62
C PRO A 177 34.35 0.51 -25.04
N SER A 178 33.59 0.96 -24.06
CA SER A 178 32.44 1.88 -24.20
C SER A 178 32.77 3.17 -24.95
N VAL A 179 31.99 3.50 -25.99
CA VAL A 179 31.87 4.86 -26.54
C VAL A 179 30.50 5.41 -26.15
N VAL A 180 30.51 6.38 -25.25
CA VAL A 180 29.36 7.24 -24.93
C VAL A 180 29.04 8.06 -26.18
N THR A 181 27.86 7.86 -26.76
CA THR A 181 27.34 8.78 -27.79
C THR A 181 26.44 9.81 -27.09
N PRO A 182 26.72 11.13 -27.18
CA PRO A 182 25.79 12.14 -26.70
C PRO A 182 24.55 12.14 -27.59
N LEU A 183 23.36 12.10 -26.97
CA LEU A 183 22.10 12.25 -27.67
C LEU A 183 22.00 13.69 -28.21
N ARG A 184 22.17 13.88 -29.52
CA ARG A 184 21.85 15.15 -30.19
C ARG A 184 20.32 15.37 -30.20
N PRO A 185 19.86 16.64 -30.15
CA PRO A 185 18.42 16.93 -30.16
C PRO A 185 17.79 16.55 -31.50
N ALA A 186 16.57 16.02 -31.41
CA ALA A 186 15.79 15.51 -32.54
C ALA A 186 15.43 16.64 -33.52
N THR A 187 15.83 16.49 -34.78
CA THR A 187 15.15 17.15 -35.90
C THR A 187 13.88 16.37 -36.21
N LYS A 188 12.80 17.11 -36.34
CA LYS A 188 11.42 16.65 -36.47
C LYS A 188 11.19 16.13 -37.90
N ASP A 189 11.58 14.89 -38.17
CA ASP A 189 11.23 14.21 -39.43
C ASP A 189 9.85 13.56 -39.31
N GLU A 190 8.93 13.94 -40.21
CA GLU A 190 7.59 13.34 -40.34
C GLU A 190 7.63 11.82 -40.53
N ASP A 191 8.76 11.31 -41.02
CA ASP A 191 9.01 9.89 -41.20
C ASP A 191 9.09 9.13 -39.87
N GLN A 192 9.47 9.79 -38.78
CA GLN A 192 9.48 9.19 -37.43
C GLN A 192 8.05 9.03 -36.88
N ILE A 193 7.17 10.00 -37.17
CA ILE A 193 5.76 9.93 -36.79
C ILE A 193 5.07 8.85 -37.62
N ARG A 194 5.35 8.75 -38.92
CA ARG A 194 4.81 7.68 -39.78
C ARG A 194 5.28 6.30 -39.32
N ASN A 195 6.57 6.13 -39.00
CA ASN A 195 7.09 4.87 -38.46
C ASN A 195 6.42 4.49 -37.12
N LEU A 196 6.17 5.49 -36.26
CA LEU A 196 5.46 5.26 -35.00
C LEU A 196 3.99 4.91 -35.23
N VAL A 197 3.31 5.56 -36.17
CA VAL A 197 1.91 5.28 -36.51
C VAL A 197 1.78 3.89 -37.13
N ASP A 198 2.68 3.49 -38.02
CA ASP A 198 2.69 2.16 -38.64
C ASP A 198 2.95 1.07 -37.59
N ARG A 199 3.89 1.32 -36.68
CA ARG A 199 4.20 0.39 -35.58
C ARG A 199 3.09 0.33 -34.53
N ILE A 200 2.39 1.44 -34.27
CA ILE A 200 1.20 1.47 -33.42
C ILE A 200 0.06 0.74 -34.11
N ALA A 201 -0.14 0.93 -35.42
CA ALA A 201 -1.15 0.24 -36.21
C ALA A 201 -0.88 -1.27 -36.25
N GLU A 202 0.38 -1.70 -36.40
CA GLU A 202 0.77 -3.10 -36.31
C GLU A 202 0.55 -3.66 -34.90
N PHE A 203 0.83 -2.86 -33.86
CA PHE A 203 0.60 -3.24 -32.46
C PHE A 203 -0.90 -3.27 -32.07
N THR A 204 -1.74 -2.41 -32.66
CA THR A 204 -3.19 -2.43 -32.47
C THR A 204 -3.88 -3.47 -33.34
N SER A 205 -3.36 -3.77 -34.54
CA SER A 205 -3.83 -4.89 -35.38
C SER A 205 -3.49 -6.25 -34.77
N ASN A 206 -2.38 -6.37 -34.02
CA ASN A 206 -2.06 -7.57 -33.24
C ASN A 206 -2.77 -7.64 -31.88
N ARG A 207 -3.51 -6.60 -31.45
CA ARG A 207 -4.40 -6.68 -30.29
C ARG A 207 -5.75 -7.25 -30.72
N ARG A 208 -6.05 -8.45 -30.25
CA ARG A 208 -7.41 -8.99 -30.23
C ARG A 208 -8.37 -8.03 -29.53
N PRO A 209 -9.62 -7.92 -29.99
CA PRO A 209 -10.64 -7.11 -29.33
C PRO A 209 -10.83 -7.58 -27.88
N ILE A 210 -10.92 -6.61 -26.97
CA ILE A 210 -11.25 -6.83 -25.55
C ILE A 210 -12.62 -7.50 -25.51
N GLY A 211 -12.65 -8.79 -25.12
CA GLY A 211 -13.90 -9.55 -24.97
C GLY A 211 -13.85 -11.01 -25.44
N GLN A 212 -12.77 -11.51 -26.03
CA GLN A 212 -12.63 -12.94 -26.29
C GLN A 212 -11.82 -13.61 -25.17
N ALA A 213 -12.50 -14.46 -24.39
CA ALA A 213 -11.90 -15.25 -23.34
C ALA A 213 -10.82 -16.17 -23.93
N ASP A 214 -9.56 -15.90 -23.62
CA ASP A 214 -8.49 -16.84 -23.84
C ASP A 214 -8.58 -17.89 -22.73
N SER A 215 -8.92 -19.12 -23.12
CA SER A 215 -8.88 -20.32 -22.29
C SER A 215 -7.41 -20.72 -22.06
N GLY A 216 -6.70 -19.89 -21.32
CA GLY A 216 -5.42 -20.21 -20.70
C GLY A 216 -5.52 -19.80 -19.25
N MET A 217 -5.97 -20.72 -18.38
CA MET A 217 -6.04 -20.48 -16.93
C MET A 217 -4.63 -20.30 -16.36
N PRO A 218 -4.20 -19.09 -15.92
CA PRO A 218 -3.27 -19.03 -14.81
C PRO A 218 -3.94 -19.71 -13.61
N ALA A 219 -3.18 -20.40 -12.77
CA ALA A 219 -3.69 -21.08 -11.57
C ALA A 219 -4.60 -20.12 -10.79
N GLN A 220 -5.90 -20.39 -10.84
CA GLN A 220 -6.92 -19.54 -10.27
C GLN A 220 -6.74 -19.63 -8.75
N PRO A 221 -6.39 -18.53 -8.05
CA PRO A 221 -6.32 -18.58 -6.60
C PRO A 221 -7.70 -19.01 -6.08
N ASP A 222 -7.72 -20.03 -5.22
CA ASP A 222 -8.95 -20.54 -4.64
C ASP A 222 -9.73 -19.38 -4.02
N ALA A 223 -11.03 -19.32 -4.32
CA ALA A 223 -11.90 -18.31 -3.74
C ALA A 223 -11.93 -18.51 -2.21
N PRO A 224 -11.67 -17.48 -1.41
CA PRO A 224 -11.79 -17.61 0.04
C PRO A 224 -13.23 -17.98 0.40
N ARG A 225 -13.44 -18.83 1.40
CA ARG A 225 -14.80 -19.21 1.83
C ARG A 225 -15.54 -18.08 2.56
N ALA A 226 -14.80 -17.10 3.07
CA ALA A 226 -15.32 -15.93 3.76
C ALA A 226 -14.30 -14.79 3.64
N PHE A 227 -14.79 -13.56 3.69
CA PHE A 227 -13.97 -12.35 3.76
C PHE A 227 -14.71 -11.27 4.54
N ALA A 228 -13.98 -10.43 5.26
CA ALA A 228 -14.46 -9.19 5.84
C ALA A 228 -14.43 -8.08 4.79
N PHE A 229 -15.32 -7.11 4.93
CA PHE A 229 -15.40 -5.97 4.01
C PHE A 229 -15.77 -4.70 4.77
N GLU A 230 -15.43 -3.55 4.17
CA GLU A 230 -15.89 -2.24 4.62
C GLU A 230 -16.43 -1.45 3.42
N THR A 231 -17.43 -0.61 3.68
CA THR A 231 -18.04 0.26 2.68
C THR A 231 -17.82 1.73 3.03
N ASP A 232 -17.93 2.61 2.03
CA ASP A 232 -18.05 4.04 2.28
C ASP A 232 -19.49 4.41 2.69
N ALA A 233 -19.73 5.71 2.86
CA ALA A 233 -21.06 6.25 3.19
C ALA A 233 -22.10 6.06 2.08
N SER A 234 -21.70 5.74 0.85
CA SER A 234 -22.58 5.43 -0.29
C SER A 234 -22.88 3.94 -0.45
N GLY A 235 -22.19 3.08 0.32
CA GLY A 235 -22.39 1.64 0.32
C GLY A 235 -21.44 0.91 -0.63
N VAL A 236 -20.47 1.61 -1.21
CA VAL A 236 -19.46 1.00 -2.08
C VAL A 236 -18.39 0.32 -1.24
N ILE A 237 -18.11 -0.95 -1.52
CA ILE A 237 -17.04 -1.72 -0.88
C ILE A 237 -15.70 -1.10 -1.25
N LEU A 238 -14.99 -0.58 -0.25
CA LEU A 238 -13.67 0.05 -0.40
C LEU A 238 -12.53 -0.84 0.11
N TRP A 239 -12.86 -1.82 0.94
CA TRP A 239 -11.89 -2.73 1.53
C TRP A 239 -12.46 -4.13 1.70
N VAL A 240 -11.57 -5.10 1.51
CA VAL A 240 -11.76 -6.52 1.81
C VAL A 240 -10.47 -7.08 2.40
N ASP A 241 -10.56 -8.05 3.31
CA ASP A 241 -9.40 -8.67 3.97
C ASP A 241 -8.78 -9.82 3.16
N GLN A 242 -9.59 -10.52 2.37
CA GLN A 242 -9.25 -11.73 1.61
C GLN A 242 -9.86 -11.69 0.21
N GLY A 243 -9.27 -12.48 -0.69
CA GLY A 243 -9.73 -12.63 -2.06
C GLY A 243 -9.23 -11.52 -3.01
N PRO A 244 -9.51 -11.65 -4.31
CA PRO A 244 -9.03 -10.69 -5.30
C PRO A 244 -9.80 -9.37 -5.18
N ARG A 245 -9.10 -8.33 -4.70
CA ARG A 245 -9.67 -6.98 -4.54
C ARG A 245 -10.33 -6.45 -5.81
N ALA A 246 -9.77 -6.76 -6.99
CA ALA A 246 -10.32 -6.34 -8.28
C ALA A 246 -11.74 -6.90 -8.56
N ALA A 247 -12.14 -7.99 -7.90
CA ALA A 247 -13.48 -8.58 -8.06
C ALA A 247 -14.50 -8.07 -7.03
N LEU A 248 -14.05 -7.44 -5.93
CA LEU A 248 -14.89 -7.12 -4.77
C LEU A 248 -15.00 -5.61 -4.50
N VAL A 249 -13.91 -4.87 -4.68
CA VAL A 249 -13.88 -3.42 -4.46
C VAL A 249 -14.66 -2.73 -5.58
N GLY A 250 -15.53 -1.79 -5.21
CA GLY A 250 -16.43 -1.10 -6.14
C GLY A 250 -17.84 -1.69 -6.21
N LEU A 251 -18.06 -2.90 -5.68
CA LEU A 251 -19.41 -3.45 -5.51
C LEU A 251 -20.19 -2.61 -4.49
N THR A 252 -21.50 -2.45 -4.69
CA THR A 252 -22.34 -1.58 -3.85
C THR A 252 -23.36 -2.38 -3.05
N LEU A 253 -23.63 -1.96 -1.82
CA LEU A 253 -24.74 -2.42 -0.98
C LEU A 253 -25.97 -1.50 -1.08
N GLY A 254 -25.84 -0.33 -1.71
CA GLY A 254 -26.87 0.72 -1.69
C GLY A 254 -28.05 0.48 -2.63
N GLU A 255 -27.85 -0.34 -3.67
CA GLU A 255 -28.84 -0.60 -4.70
C GLU A 255 -29.00 -2.11 -4.89
N ALA A 256 -30.24 -2.60 -4.88
CA ALA A 256 -30.51 -4.00 -5.17
C ALA A 256 -30.06 -4.34 -6.60
N ALA A 257 -29.52 -5.54 -6.80
CA ALA A 257 -29.08 -5.98 -8.12
C ALA A 257 -30.23 -5.90 -9.14
N LEU A 258 -30.03 -5.16 -10.22
CA LEU A 258 -30.85 -5.28 -11.44
C LEU A 258 -30.57 -6.65 -12.10
N GLU A 259 -31.49 -7.12 -12.94
CA GLU A 259 -31.34 -8.43 -13.61
C GLU A 259 -29.98 -8.54 -14.32
N GLY A 260 -29.17 -9.53 -13.92
CA GLY A 260 -27.85 -9.77 -14.49
C GLY A 260 -26.71 -8.91 -13.93
N GLY A 261 -26.90 -8.21 -12.81
CA GLY A 261 -25.86 -7.46 -12.10
C GLY A 261 -25.36 -8.14 -10.82
N SER A 262 -24.14 -7.80 -10.39
CA SER A 262 -23.66 -8.11 -9.03
C SER A 262 -24.29 -7.13 -8.04
N GLY A 263 -24.81 -7.62 -6.92
CA GLY A 263 -25.42 -6.75 -5.93
C GLY A 263 -26.20 -7.47 -4.82
N PRO A 264 -26.66 -6.71 -3.83
CA PRO A 264 -27.43 -7.17 -2.70
C PRO A 264 -28.87 -7.50 -3.07
N ASP A 265 -29.54 -8.25 -2.20
CA ASP A 265 -31.00 -8.33 -2.19
C ASP A 265 -31.65 -7.04 -1.64
N GLY A 266 -32.99 -6.97 -1.74
CA GLY A 266 -33.75 -5.83 -1.23
C GLY A 266 -33.71 -5.69 0.30
N HIS A 267 -33.38 -6.76 1.05
CA HIS A 267 -33.24 -6.71 2.50
C HIS A 267 -31.98 -5.94 2.89
N VAL A 268 -30.84 -6.29 2.30
CA VAL A 268 -29.55 -5.61 2.50
C VAL A 268 -29.62 -4.16 2.02
N ALA A 269 -30.13 -3.93 0.80
CA ALA A 269 -30.28 -2.56 0.27
C ALA A 269 -31.19 -1.71 1.16
N GLY A 270 -32.30 -2.27 1.64
CA GLY A 270 -33.22 -1.60 2.55
C GLY A 270 -32.64 -1.34 3.94
N ALA A 271 -31.81 -2.24 4.47
CA ALA A 271 -31.11 -2.05 5.75
C ALA A 271 -30.02 -0.98 5.63
N PHE A 272 -29.29 -0.97 4.52
CA PHE A 272 -28.29 0.07 4.22
C PHE A 272 -28.94 1.44 4.08
N ALA A 273 -30.04 1.57 3.35
CA ALA A 273 -30.78 2.83 3.18
C ALA A 273 -31.27 3.41 4.52
N ARG A 274 -31.62 2.54 5.48
CA ARG A 274 -32.02 2.92 6.85
C ARG A 274 -30.84 3.12 7.79
N ARG A 275 -29.61 2.94 7.32
CA ARG A 275 -28.38 2.95 8.11
C ARG A 275 -28.48 2.03 9.32
N SER A 276 -29.05 0.84 9.12
CA SER A 276 -29.25 -0.18 10.15
C SER A 276 -28.40 -1.41 9.87
N GLY A 277 -28.01 -2.14 10.91
CA GLY A 277 -27.30 -3.40 10.75
C GLY A 277 -28.19 -4.49 10.14
N PHE A 278 -27.57 -5.47 9.49
CA PHE A 278 -28.22 -6.66 8.95
C PHE A 278 -27.36 -7.89 9.16
N GLN A 279 -27.99 -9.07 9.16
CA GLN A 279 -27.32 -10.35 9.27
C GLN A 279 -27.80 -11.29 8.18
N ASN A 280 -26.88 -12.09 7.65
CA ASN A 280 -27.18 -13.15 6.68
C ASN A 280 -27.91 -12.66 5.41
N GLY A 281 -27.73 -11.40 5.03
CA GLY A 281 -28.31 -10.84 3.81
C GLY A 281 -27.66 -11.42 2.56
N ARG A 282 -28.42 -11.58 1.48
CA ARG A 282 -27.92 -12.21 0.26
C ARG A 282 -27.25 -11.18 -0.65
N PHE A 283 -26.15 -11.60 -1.26
CA PHE A 283 -25.43 -10.83 -2.27
C PHE A 283 -25.01 -11.77 -3.40
N THR A 284 -25.20 -11.33 -4.64
CA THR A 284 -24.79 -12.11 -5.81
C THR A 284 -23.59 -11.44 -6.45
N ILE A 285 -22.53 -12.22 -6.71
CA ILE A 285 -21.35 -11.76 -7.48
C ILE A 285 -21.34 -12.50 -8.80
N LEU A 286 -21.22 -11.76 -9.90
CA LEU A 286 -21.14 -12.32 -11.25
C LEU A 286 -19.71 -12.26 -11.78
N GLY A 287 -19.29 -13.38 -12.38
CA GLY A 287 -18.01 -13.50 -13.06
C GLY A 287 -16.80 -13.59 -12.13
N GLY A 288 -15.70 -14.11 -12.68
CA GLY A 288 -14.45 -14.27 -11.96
C GLY A 288 -14.50 -15.31 -10.84
N VAL A 289 -13.45 -15.34 -10.02
CA VAL A 289 -13.25 -16.37 -9.00
C VAL A 289 -14.22 -16.25 -7.83
N MET A 290 -14.79 -15.06 -7.62
CA MET A 290 -15.72 -14.77 -6.52
C MET A 290 -17.19 -15.00 -6.92
N ALA A 291 -17.45 -15.50 -8.14
CA ALA A 291 -18.79 -15.68 -8.66
C ALA A 291 -19.64 -16.60 -7.78
N GLY A 292 -20.90 -16.23 -7.56
CA GLY A 292 -21.86 -17.03 -6.82
C GLY A 292 -22.67 -16.21 -5.81
N GLU A 293 -23.36 -16.95 -4.95
CA GLU A 293 -24.18 -16.40 -3.88
C GLU A 293 -23.38 -16.30 -2.58
N TRP A 294 -23.46 -15.14 -1.96
CA TRP A 294 -22.79 -14.79 -0.72
C TRP A 294 -23.80 -14.39 0.34
N ARG A 295 -23.42 -14.66 1.60
CA ARG A 295 -24.14 -14.18 2.77
C ARG A 295 -23.30 -13.10 3.44
N MET A 296 -23.90 -11.95 3.66
CA MET A 296 -23.24 -10.78 4.25
C MET A 296 -23.92 -10.41 5.56
N SER A 297 -23.13 -9.95 6.51
CA SER A 297 -23.61 -9.34 7.76
C SER A 297 -22.79 -8.08 7.99
N ALA A 298 -23.45 -6.99 8.35
CA ALA A 298 -22.78 -5.73 8.63
C ALA A 298 -23.52 -4.95 9.70
N ALA A 299 -22.77 -4.13 10.44
CA ALA A 299 -23.31 -3.13 11.36
C ALA A 299 -22.78 -1.75 10.93
N PRO A 300 -23.62 -0.71 10.96
CA PRO A 300 -23.19 0.64 10.65
C PRO A 300 -22.19 1.12 11.71
N PHE A 301 -21.08 1.69 11.26
CA PHE A 301 -20.13 2.39 12.11
C PHE A 301 -20.21 3.88 11.77
N PHE A 302 -20.69 4.68 12.72
CA PHE A 302 -20.76 6.13 12.57
C PHE A 302 -19.57 6.75 13.30
N ASP A 303 -18.75 7.51 12.56
CA ASP A 303 -17.76 8.36 13.19
C ASP A 303 -18.51 9.47 13.96
N PRO A 304 -18.29 9.64 15.28
CA PRO A 304 -18.90 10.72 16.05
C PRO A 304 -18.46 12.13 15.61
N GLN A 305 -17.52 12.26 14.67
CA GLN A 305 -17.11 13.54 14.08
C GLN A 305 -17.75 13.86 12.71
N SER A 306 -18.71 13.05 12.24
CA SER A 306 -19.42 13.27 10.97
C SER A 306 -20.82 13.87 11.13
#